data_AF-A0A955T920-F1
#
_entry.id   AF-A0A955T920-F1
#
_cell.length_a   1.000
_cell.length_b   1.000
_cell.length_c   1.000
_cell.angle_alpha   90.00
_cell.angle_beta   90.00
_cell.angle_gamma   90.00
#
_symmetry.space_group_name_H-M   'P 1'
#
loop_
_entity.id
_entity.type
_entity.pdbx_description
1 polymer ?
#
loop_
_entity_poly.entity_id
_entity_poly.type
_entity_poly.pdbx_seq_one_letter_code
_entity_poly.pdbx_strand_id
1 'polypeptide(L)'
;MNFIQVVLGVTGYRQAGHFDKNCRDPRGTQERLLRRILELNAGTEFGKDHNFRSIRTIEEYQRAVPKNSYKDLEPYILRTTEGEINQLTMDPPSLFATTSGTTGTPKYIPITKSSRRDKSLAMRLWLYHAAQDHPKMFDGQILAVVSPEVEGYTQSGIPYGAESGHAYRNMPSVTQTVYAIPYEVFALEDYESKYYTLLRLAAGKDISMIGTCNPSTILLLARKLNEYKSRILKDIYVGGIDQDVNLPAELRQELESHLKPDPERSIRLEHSVGKEGKLLPRDVWPNLALIGCWKGGSVGLYLREFAGLFDPSTP
;
A
#
# COMPACT_ATOMS: atom_id res chain seq x y z
N MET A 1 -21.30 13.25 4.17
CA MET A 1 -20.42 12.86 3.06
C MET A 1 -19.05 13.47 3.34
N ASN A 2 -18.03 12.64 3.57
CA ASN A 2 -16.67 13.10 3.88
C ASN A 2 -16.07 13.84 2.66
N PHE A 3 -15.19 14.84 2.88
CA PHE A 3 -14.47 15.57 1.83
C PHE A 3 -13.85 14.63 0.77
N ILE A 4 -13.33 13.49 1.21
CA ILE A 4 -12.75 12.48 0.30
C ILE A 4 -13.80 11.81 -0.58
N GLN A 5 -15.01 11.52 -0.07
CA GLN A 5 -16.11 11.00 -0.90
C GLN A 5 -16.54 12.04 -1.96
N VAL A 6 -16.52 13.34 -1.63
CA VAL A 6 -16.82 14.41 -2.59
C VAL A 6 -15.75 14.51 -3.67
N VAL A 7 -14.47 14.52 -3.29
CA VAL A 7 -13.34 14.59 -4.24
C VAL A 7 -13.28 13.34 -5.11
N LEU A 8 -13.41 12.15 -4.52
CA LEU A 8 -13.50 10.89 -5.26
C LEU A 8 -14.73 10.87 -6.17
N GLY A 9 -15.88 11.38 -5.72
CA GLY A 9 -17.10 11.44 -6.55
C GLY A 9 -16.90 12.28 -7.82
N VAL A 10 -16.35 13.49 -7.71
CA VAL A 10 -16.20 14.39 -8.86
C VAL A 10 -15.01 14.02 -9.75
N THR A 11 -13.84 13.80 -9.17
CA THR A 11 -12.63 13.48 -9.95
C THR A 11 -12.61 12.03 -10.42
N GLY A 12 -13.10 11.10 -9.59
CA GLY A 12 -13.23 9.68 -9.91
C GLY A 12 -14.24 9.45 -11.02
N TYR A 13 -15.40 10.12 -11.04
CA TYR A 13 -16.38 9.97 -12.13
C TYR A 13 -15.77 10.30 -13.51
N ARG A 14 -15.05 11.44 -13.62
CA ARG A 14 -14.41 11.84 -14.88
C ARG A 14 -13.31 10.87 -15.29
N GLN A 15 -12.51 10.41 -14.34
CA GLN A 15 -11.41 9.47 -14.59
C GLN A 15 -11.93 8.08 -14.97
N ALA A 16 -12.95 7.58 -14.28
CA ALA A 16 -13.63 6.33 -14.57
C ALA A 16 -14.27 6.36 -15.96
N GLY A 17 -14.99 7.43 -16.30
CA GLY A 17 -15.56 7.59 -17.64
C GLY A 17 -14.49 7.60 -18.76
N HIS A 18 -13.32 8.18 -18.50
CA HIS A 18 -12.19 8.12 -19.43
C HIS A 18 -11.60 6.70 -19.54
N PHE A 19 -11.44 6.02 -18.41
CA PHE A 19 -10.99 4.63 -18.36
C PHE A 19 -11.95 3.70 -19.11
N ASP A 20 -13.25 3.78 -18.84
CA ASP A 20 -14.29 2.99 -19.51
C ASP A 20 -14.31 3.22 -21.02
N LYS A 21 -14.11 4.47 -21.47
CA LYS A 21 -13.99 4.79 -22.89
C LYS A 21 -12.76 4.10 -23.51
N ASN A 22 -11.62 4.10 -22.83
CA ASN A 22 -10.41 3.42 -23.30
C ASN A 22 -10.60 1.90 -23.34
N CYS A 23 -11.36 1.33 -22.39
CA CYS A 23 -11.70 -0.10 -22.37
C CYS A 23 -12.58 -0.55 -23.56
N ARG A 24 -13.27 0.37 -24.25
CA ARG A 24 -14.04 0.06 -25.47
C ARG A 24 -13.16 -0.08 -26.73
N ASP A 25 -11.93 0.43 -26.69
CA ASP A 25 -10.92 0.28 -27.75
C ASP A 25 -9.56 -0.08 -27.12
N PRO A 26 -9.41 -1.33 -26.63
CA PRO A 26 -8.18 -1.73 -25.95
C PRO A 26 -6.98 -1.73 -26.90
N ARG A 27 -7.19 -2.11 -28.17
CA ARG A 27 -6.12 -2.15 -29.19
C ARG A 27 -5.58 -0.76 -29.48
N GLY A 28 -6.43 0.20 -29.86
CA GLY A 28 -5.97 1.55 -30.14
C GLY A 28 -5.42 2.24 -28.89
N THR A 29 -5.93 1.92 -27.70
CA THR A 29 -5.36 2.40 -26.43
C THR A 29 -3.93 1.90 -26.21
N GLN A 30 -3.66 0.61 -26.42
CA GLN A 30 -2.32 0.05 -26.31
C GLN A 30 -1.36 0.58 -27.37
N GLU A 31 -1.82 0.75 -28.63
CA GLU A 31 -1.02 1.34 -29.70
C GLU A 31 -0.58 2.78 -29.38
N ARG A 32 -1.50 3.62 -28.88
CA ARG A 32 -1.20 4.99 -28.44
C ARG A 32 -0.23 5.02 -27.26
N LEU A 33 -0.41 4.11 -26.29
CA LEU A 33 0.47 3.99 -25.14
C LEU A 33 1.90 3.60 -25.56
N LEU A 34 2.04 2.58 -26.41
CA LEU A 34 3.33 2.15 -26.94
C LEU A 34 4.04 3.29 -27.67
N ARG A 35 3.34 3.98 -28.59
CA ARG A 35 3.90 5.12 -29.33
C ARG A 35 4.43 6.20 -28.39
N ARG A 36 3.65 6.53 -27.34
CA ARG A 36 4.07 7.49 -26.32
C ARG A 36 5.31 7.03 -25.55
N ILE A 37 5.38 5.76 -25.15
CA ILE A 37 6.55 5.20 -24.44
C ILE A 37 7.80 5.29 -25.33
N LEU A 38 7.69 4.93 -26.61
CA LEU A 38 8.79 4.99 -27.56
C LEU A 38 9.26 6.43 -27.81
N GLU A 39 8.34 7.36 -28.03
CA GLU A 39 8.65 8.78 -28.24
C GLU A 39 9.34 9.39 -27.01
N LEU A 40 8.81 9.14 -25.82
CA LEU A 40 9.37 9.68 -24.57
C LEU A 40 10.75 9.10 -24.27
N ASN A 41 11.02 7.85 -24.63
CA ASN A 41 12.27 7.17 -24.28
C ASN A 41 13.23 7.01 -25.45
N ALA A 42 12.96 7.63 -26.61
CA ALA A 42 13.82 7.55 -27.79
C ALA A 42 15.24 8.14 -27.60
N GLY A 43 15.44 8.92 -26.54
CA GLY A 43 16.75 9.49 -26.17
C GLY A 43 17.54 8.67 -25.16
N THR A 44 16.94 7.62 -24.57
CA THR A 44 17.64 6.78 -23.59
C THR A 44 18.64 5.86 -24.27
N GLU A 45 19.58 5.31 -23.52
CA GLU A 45 20.54 4.35 -24.06
C GLU A 45 19.83 3.12 -24.62
N PHE A 46 18.92 2.53 -23.83
CA PHE A 46 18.07 1.44 -24.29
C PHE A 46 17.24 1.81 -25.54
N GLY A 47 16.74 3.05 -25.61
CA GLY A 47 15.99 3.54 -26.76
C GLY A 47 16.84 3.69 -28.03
N LYS A 48 18.13 4.02 -27.90
CA LYS A 48 19.08 4.07 -29.01
C LYS A 48 19.47 2.65 -29.46
N ASP A 49 19.78 1.77 -28.51
CA ASP A 49 20.18 0.38 -28.80
C ASP A 49 19.12 -0.39 -29.58
N HIS A 50 17.85 -0.06 -29.34
CA HIS A 50 16.71 -0.65 -30.05
C HIS A 50 16.08 0.28 -31.11
N ASN A 51 16.74 1.40 -31.44
CA ASN A 51 16.30 2.36 -32.46
C ASN A 51 14.82 2.81 -32.35
N PHE A 52 14.38 3.20 -31.16
CA PHE A 52 13.00 3.62 -30.89
C PHE A 52 12.49 4.71 -31.85
N ARG A 53 13.39 5.57 -32.35
CA ARG A 53 13.06 6.64 -33.30
C ARG A 53 12.51 6.14 -34.62
N SER A 54 12.86 4.92 -35.07
CA SER A 54 12.37 4.38 -36.34
C SER A 54 11.07 3.58 -36.21
N ILE A 55 10.72 3.15 -35.01
CA ILE A 55 9.58 2.25 -34.77
C ILE A 55 8.26 3.01 -34.94
N ARG A 56 7.35 2.47 -35.75
CA ARG A 56 6.02 3.03 -36.06
C ARG A 56 4.89 2.05 -35.80
N THR A 57 5.15 0.74 -35.83
CA THR A 57 4.13 -0.30 -35.59
C THR A 57 4.50 -1.24 -34.45
N ILE A 58 3.50 -1.99 -33.96
CA ILE A 58 3.70 -3.04 -32.94
C ILE A 58 4.67 -4.10 -33.46
N GLU A 59 4.55 -4.51 -34.72
CA GLU A 59 5.37 -5.55 -35.33
C GLU A 59 6.83 -5.11 -35.49
N GLU A 60 7.06 -3.83 -35.75
CA GLU A 60 8.41 -3.25 -35.74
C GLU A 60 8.99 -3.22 -34.32
N TYR A 61 8.19 -2.84 -33.32
CA TYR A 61 8.60 -2.89 -31.92
C TYR A 61 9.00 -4.31 -31.48
N GLN A 62 8.17 -5.30 -31.78
CA GLN A 62 8.42 -6.70 -31.42
C GLN A 62 9.66 -7.29 -32.10
N ARG A 63 10.03 -6.79 -33.29
CA ARG A 63 11.27 -7.16 -33.98
C ARG A 63 12.50 -6.47 -33.40
N ALA A 64 12.36 -5.19 -33.05
CA ALA A 64 13.47 -4.38 -32.54
C ALA A 64 13.80 -4.66 -31.07
N VAL A 65 12.80 -4.96 -30.24
CA VAL A 65 12.93 -5.14 -28.79
C VAL A 65 12.63 -6.59 -28.41
N PRO A 66 13.65 -7.42 -28.11
CA PRO A 66 13.44 -8.79 -27.66
C PRO A 66 12.76 -8.81 -26.28
N LYS A 67 12.20 -9.97 -25.93
CA LYS A 67 11.68 -10.19 -24.57
C LYS A 67 12.86 -10.22 -23.60
N ASN A 68 12.92 -9.24 -22.70
CA ASN A 68 14.00 -9.11 -21.73
C ASN A 68 13.60 -9.69 -20.36
N SER A 69 14.55 -10.36 -19.72
CA SER A 69 14.54 -10.66 -18.29
C SER A 69 15.16 -9.50 -17.49
N TYR A 70 15.11 -9.58 -16.16
CA TYR A 70 15.80 -8.59 -15.32
C TYR A 70 17.30 -8.55 -15.60
N LYS A 71 17.95 -9.69 -15.85
CA LYS A 71 19.39 -9.77 -16.11
C LYS A 71 19.80 -9.03 -17.37
N ASP A 72 18.93 -9.01 -18.38
CA ASP A 72 19.19 -8.30 -19.64
C ASP A 72 19.10 -6.77 -19.45
N LEU A 73 18.30 -6.31 -18.49
CA LEU A 73 18.11 -4.90 -18.16
C LEU A 73 19.04 -4.41 -17.04
N GLU A 74 19.60 -5.34 -16.25
CA GLU A 74 20.43 -5.07 -15.08
C GLU A 74 21.60 -4.10 -15.35
N PRO A 75 22.33 -4.19 -16.48
CA PRO A 75 23.40 -3.23 -16.77
C PRO A 75 22.93 -1.77 -16.80
N TYR A 76 21.78 -1.49 -17.41
CA TYR A 76 21.20 -0.14 -17.47
C TYR A 76 20.72 0.33 -16.09
N ILE A 77 20.16 -0.59 -15.31
CA ILE A 77 19.68 -0.32 -13.96
C ILE A 77 20.87 0.04 -13.05
N LEU A 78 21.94 -0.75 -13.07
CA LEU A 78 23.14 -0.50 -12.25
C LEU A 78 23.83 0.81 -12.63
N ARG A 79 23.97 1.13 -13.91
CA ARG A 79 24.46 2.46 -14.32
C ARG A 79 23.60 3.60 -13.75
N THR A 80 22.28 3.38 -13.65
CA THR A 80 21.38 4.36 -13.02
C THR A 80 21.60 4.46 -11.50
N THR A 81 21.88 3.35 -10.81
CA THR A 81 22.20 3.36 -9.37
C THR A 81 23.58 3.99 -9.08
N GLU A 82 24.47 4.05 -10.08
CA GLU A 82 25.76 4.75 -10.07
C GLU A 82 25.65 6.23 -10.44
N GLY A 83 24.47 6.69 -10.89
CA GLY A 83 24.16 8.11 -11.14
C GLY A 83 24.07 8.48 -12.61
N GLU A 84 24.22 7.53 -13.52
CA GLU A 84 23.98 7.78 -14.93
C GLU A 84 22.49 7.99 -15.22
N ILE A 85 22.18 8.99 -16.02
CA ILE A 85 20.80 9.32 -16.41
C ILE A 85 20.45 8.71 -17.76
N ASN A 86 19.15 8.67 -18.08
CA ASN A 86 18.63 8.28 -19.39
C ASN A 86 19.07 6.88 -19.85
N GLN A 87 19.16 5.92 -18.94
CA GLN A 87 19.54 4.54 -19.27
C GLN A 87 18.35 3.74 -19.82
N LEU A 88 17.35 3.45 -18.97
CA LEU A 88 16.09 2.81 -19.39
C LEU A 88 14.99 3.83 -19.68
N THR A 89 14.86 4.85 -18.83
CA THR A 89 13.79 5.86 -18.89
C THR A 89 14.35 7.27 -18.90
N MET A 90 13.69 8.19 -19.64
CA MET A 90 14.02 9.63 -19.58
C MET A 90 13.51 10.28 -18.28
N ASP A 91 12.45 9.74 -17.67
CA ASP A 91 11.99 10.16 -16.35
C ASP A 91 12.87 9.50 -15.28
N PRO A 92 13.66 10.26 -14.51
CA PRO A 92 14.60 9.70 -13.55
C PRO A 92 13.86 8.97 -12.40
N PRO A 93 14.42 7.85 -11.90
CA PRO A 93 13.87 7.21 -10.72
C PRO A 93 14.05 8.10 -9.50
N SER A 94 13.06 8.06 -8.62
CA SER A 94 13.09 8.74 -7.32
C SER A 94 13.06 7.77 -6.15
N LEU A 95 12.86 6.49 -6.44
CA LEU A 95 13.00 5.35 -5.55
C LEU A 95 13.33 4.13 -6.43
N PHE A 96 14.12 3.19 -5.94
CA PHE A 96 14.12 1.83 -6.47
C PHE A 96 13.32 0.91 -5.55
N ALA A 97 12.25 0.31 -6.08
CA ALA A 97 11.53 -0.71 -5.34
C ALA A 97 12.37 -1.98 -5.27
N THR A 98 12.62 -2.48 -4.07
CA THR A 98 13.26 -3.77 -3.83
C THR A 98 12.20 -4.86 -3.74
N THR A 99 12.49 -6.04 -4.27
CA THR A 99 11.62 -7.21 -4.13
C THR A 99 12.26 -8.18 -3.13
N SER A 100 11.54 -8.52 -2.07
CA SER A 100 12.00 -9.27 -0.89
C SER A 100 12.31 -10.76 -1.15
N GLY A 101 12.52 -11.15 -2.40
CA GLY A 101 12.35 -12.53 -2.86
C GLY A 101 13.61 -13.34 -3.16
N THR A 102 14.83 -12.84 -2.96
CA THR A 102 16.03 -13.62 -3.35
C THR A 102 17.17 -13.48 -2.36
N THR A 103 17.80 -14.60 -2.01
CA THR A 103 19.05 -14.75 -1.26
C THR A 103 20.29 -14.22 -2.01
N GLY A 104 20.11 -13.20 -2.86
CA GLY A 104 21.16 -12.58 -3.70
C GLY A 104 20.96 -11.07 -3.80
N THR A 105 21.68 -10.41 -4.71
CA THR A 105 21.58 -8.96 -4.95
C THR A 105 20.13 -8.54 -5.18
N PRO A 106 19.58 -7.58 -4.40
CA PRO A 106 18.21 -7.11 -4.57
C PRO A 106 17.98 -6.60 -6.00
N LYS A 107 16.84 -6.98 -6.59
CA LYS A 107 16.40 -6.40 -7.86
C LYS A 107 15.93 -4.97 -7.61
N TYR A 108 16.54 -4.01 -8.31
CA TYR A 108 16.16 -2.60 -8.27
C TYR A 108 15.17 -2.31 -9.38
N ILE A 109 13.91 -2.08 -9.03
CA ILE A 109 12.88 -1.69 -10.00
C ILE A 109 12.70 -0.17 -9.95
N PRO A 110 13.03 0.58 -11.02
CA PRO A 110 12.96 2.04 -10.99
C PRO A 110 11.51 2.52 -10.83
N ILE A 111 11.27 3.37 -9.83
CA ILE A 111 10.00 4.05 -9.60
C ILE A 111 10.17 5.53 -9.98
N THR A 112 9.49 5.93 -11.03
CA THR A 112 9.57 7.27 -11.61
C THR A 112 8.36 8.12 -11.19
N LYS A 113 8.41 9.43 -11.47
CA LYS A 113 7.28 10.31 -11.17
C LYS A 113 6.05 9.97 -12.03
N SER A 114 6.26 9.59 -13.29
CA SER A 114 5.23 9.13 -14.20
C SER A 114 4.60 7.82 -13.73
N SER A 115 5.38 6.82 -13.34
CA SER A 115 4.84 5.54 -12.84
C SER A 115 4.01 5.71 -11.57
N ARG A 116 4.43 6.58 -10.64
CA ARG A 116 3.63 6.93 -9.45
C ARG A 116 2.30 7.60 -9.81
N ARG A 117 2.30 8.49 -10.81
CA ARG A 117 1.06 9.14 -11.28
C ARG A 117 0.08 8.12 -11.84
N ASP A 118 0.56 7.18 -12.65
CA ASP A 118 -0.27 6.14 -13.24
C ASP A 118 -0.82 5.17 -12.17
N LYS A 119 0.00 4.78 -11.20
CA LYS A 119 -0.45 3.98 -10.04
C LYS A 119 -1.45 4.72 -9.16
N SER A 120 -1.25 6.01 -8.92
CA SER A 120 -2.21 6.86 -8.19
C SER A 120 -3.53 6.99 -8.94
N LEU A 121 -3.52 7.04 -10.27
CA LEU A 121 -4.74 6.97 -11.08
C LEU A 121 -5.44 5.61 -10.91
N ALA A 122 -4.71 4.50 -11.04
CA ALA A 122 -5.28 3.16 -10.86
C ALA A 122 -5.91 2.97 -9.47
N MET A 123 -5.24 3.43 -8.40
CA MET A 123 -5.78 3.38 -7.05
C MET A 123 -7.03 4.23 -6.89
N ARG A 124 -7.08 5.43 -7.48
CA ARG A 124 -8.28 6.29 -7.45
C ARG A 124 -9.45 5.65 -8.20
N LEU A 125 -9.20 5.03 -9.35
CA LEU A 125 -10.24 4.29 -10.08
C LEU A 125 -10.79 3.13 -9.25
N TRP A 126 -9.92 2.36 -8.60
CA TRP A 126 -10.32 1.28 -7.72
C TRP A 126 -11.14 1.79 -6.52
N LEU A 127 -10.65 2.82 -5.81
CA LEU A 127 -11.37 3.42 -4.68
C LEU A 127 -12.72 4.01 -5.10
N TYR A 128 -12.80 4.61 -6.29
CA TYR A 128 -14.05 5.16 -6.82
C TYR A 128 -15.10 4.05 -7.00
N HIS A 129 -14.78 2.97 -7.72
CA HIS A 129 -15.72 1.87 -7.93
C HIS A 129 -16.05 1.13 -6.62
N ALA A 130 -15.04 0.87 -5.78
CA ALA A 130 -15.25 0.26 -4.47
C ALA A 130 -16.21 1.09 -3.60
N ALA A 131 -16.14 2.42 -3.65
CA ALA A 131 -17.03 3.29 -2.90
C ALA A 131 -18.45 3.34 -3.45
N GLN A 132 -18.64 3.06 -4.75
CA GLN A 132 -19.97 2.91 -5.33
C GLN A 132 -20.63 1.61 -4.84
N ASP A 133 -19.87 0.52 -4.81
CA ASP A 133 -20.37 -0.80 -4.39
C ASP A 133 -20.49 -0.91 -2.86
N HIS A 134 -19.62 -0.21 -2.13
CA HIS A 134 -19.50 -0.26 -0.67
C HIS A 134 -19.45 1.16 -0.07
N PRO A 135 -20.58 1.89 -0.04
CA PRO A 135 -20.62 3.30 0.32
C PRO A 135 -20.14 3.62 1.75
N LYS A 136 -20.20 2.62 2.65
CA LYS A 136 -19.76 2.73 4.05
C LYS A 136 -18.25 2.57 4.24
N MET A 137 -17.48 2.27 3.20
CA MET A 137 -16.03 2.00 3.33
C MET A 137 -15.21 3.18 3.89
N PHE A 138 -15.77 4.40 3.84
CA PHE A 138 -15.14 5.63 4.38
C PHE A 138 -15.88 6.24 5.59
N ASP A 139 -16.78 5.49 6.23
CA ASP A 139 -17.51 5.96 7.42
C ASP A 139 -16.60 6.01 8.67
N GLY A 140 -15.54 5.20 8.68
CA GLY A 140 -14.46 5.19 9.67
C GLY A 140 -13.09 5.42 9.02
N GLN A 141 -12.03 5.00 9.72
CA GLN A 141 -10.66 5.09 9.22
C GLN A 141 -10.24 3.82 8.45
N ILE A 142 -9.22 3.97 7.60
CA ILE A 142 -8.59 2.87 6.87
C ILE A 142 -7.42 2.31 7.67
N LEU A 143 -7.47 1.01 7.96
CA LEU A 143 -6.33 0.27 8.48
C LEU A 143 -5.51 -0.29 7.31
N ALA A 144 -4.35 0.30 7.06
CA ALA A 144 -3.38 -0.22 6.11
C ALA A 144 -2.13 -0.73 6.84
N VAL A 145 -1.41 -1.67 6.22
CA VAL A 145 -0.10 -2.10 6.67
C VAL A 145 0.87 -1.96 5.51
N VAL A 146 1.89 -1.12 5.70
CA VAL A 146 2.94 -0.89 4.70
C VAL A 146 4.31 -1.20 5.29
N SER A 147 5.27 -1.48 4.41
CA SER A 147 6.67 -1.65 4.79
C SER A 147 7.37 -0.29 4.90
N PRO A 148 8.53 -0.20 5.59
CA PRO A 148 9.36 0.99 5.57
C PRO A 148 9.69 1.46 4.15
N GLU A 149 9.78 2.77 3.96
CA GLU A 149 9.99 3.41 2.65
C GLU A 149 11.42 3.21 2.16
N VAL A 150 12.39 3.39 3.06
CA VAL A 150 13.81 3.38 2.76
C VAL A 150 14.46 2.24 3.52
N GLU A 151 15.05 1.31 2.77
CA GLU A 151 15.91 0.23 3.26
C GLU A 151 17.40 0.60 3.10
N GLY A 152 17.70 1.56 2.23
CA GLY A 152 19.04 2.11 2.04
C GLY A 152 19.10 3.05 0.84
N TYR A 153 20.32 3.36 0.40
CA TYR A 153 20.58 4.28 -0.71
C TYR A 153 21.54 3.66 -1.71
N THR A 154 21.34 3.96 -3.00
CA THR A 154 22.29 3.62 -4.07
C THR A 154 23.57 4.43 -3.94
N GLN A 155 24.60 4.10 -4.74
CA GLN A 155 25.85 4.87 -4.79
C GLN A 155 25.62 6.33 -5.17
N SER A 156 24.62 6.60 -6.03
CA SER A 156 24.19 7.94 -6.41
C SER A 156 23.28 8.64 -5.39
N GLY A 157 22.97 7.99 -4.26
CA GLY A 157 22.12 8.56 -3.21
C GLY A 157 20.61 8.45 -3.45
N ILE A 158 20.17 7.66 -4.44
CA ILE A 158 18.74 7.40 -4.67
C ILE A 158 18.25 6.38 -3.64
N PRO A 159 17.15 6.62 -2.92
CA PRO A 159 16.66 5.65 -1.95
C PRO A 159 16.19 4.37 -2.64
N TYR A 160 16.35 3.24 -1.97
CA TYR A 160 15.69 1.98 -2.34
C TYR A 160 14.92 1.44 -1.14
N GLY A 161 13.81 0.73 -1.40
CA GLY A 161 12.96 0.15 -0.36
C GLY A 161 11.56 -0.16 -0.87
N ALA A 162 10.56 -0.12 0.02
CA ALA A 162 9.21 -0.49 -0.34
C ALA A 162 8.42 0.67 -0.96
N GLU A 163 7.88 0.44 -2.16
CA GLU A 163 7.01 1.41 -2.84
C GLU A 163 5.74 1.73 -2.01
N SER A 164 5.21 0.77 -1.26
CA SER A 164 4.03 0.98 -0.42
C SER A 164 4.29 1.98 0.69
N GLY A 165 5.45 1.89 1.36
CA GLY A 165 5.88 2.85 2.37
C GLY A 165 6.10 4.24 1.79
N HIS A 166 6.77 4.29 0.63
CA HIS A 166 7.00 5.55 -0.09
C HIS A 166 5.70 6.24 -0.49
N ALA A 167 4.75 5.49 -1.05
CA ALA A 167 3.44 6.02 -1.43
C ALA A 167 2.67 6.54 -0.21
N TYR A 168 2.74 5.83 0.91
CA TYR A 168 2.06 6.20 2.16
C TYR A 168 2.58 7.51 2.75
N ARG A 169 3.91 7.62 2.89
CA ARG A 169 4.54 8.81 3.46
C ARG A 169 4.34 10.06 2.61
N ASN A 170 4.33 9.91 1.28
CA ASN A 170 4.20 11.01 0.34
C ASN A 170 2.75 11.35 -0.03
N MET A 171 1.75 10.76 0.64
CA MET A 171 0.35 11.17 0.45
C MET A 171 0.13 12.60 0.97
N PRO A 172 -0.79 13.38 0.36
CA PRO A 172 -1.20 14.66 0.93
C PRO A 172 -1.72 14.48 2.37
N SER A 173 -1.41 15.43 3.26
CA SER A 173 -1.79 15.36 4.69
C SER A 173 -3.28 15.14 4.92
N VAL A 174 -4.14 15.78 4.12
CA VAL A 174 -5.60 15.60 4.17
C VAL A 174 -6.03 14.17 3.82
N THR A 175 -5.24 13.43 3.03
CA THR A 175 -5.49 12.01 2.74
C THR A 175 -4.96 11.11 3.85
N GLN A 176 -3.85 11.49 4.51
CA GLN A 176 -3.28 10.72 5.63
C GLN A 176 -4.24 10.65 6.83
N THR A 177 -5.06 11.69 7.07
CA THR A 177 -6.03 11.69 8.20
C THR A 177 -7.10 10.62 8.10
N VAL A 178 -7.35 10.05 6.92
CA VAL A 178 -8.29 8.93 6.74
C VAL A 178 -7.69 7.60 7.20
N TYR A 179 -6.37 7.50 7.31
CA TYR A 179 -5.75 6.28 7.77
C TYR A 179 -5.58 6.25 9.29
N ALA A 180 -5.67 5.04 9.84
CA ALA A 180 -5.65 4.84 11.29
C ALA A 180 -4.25 4.95 11.92
N ILE A 181 -3.19 4.71 11.16
CA ILE A 181 -1.84 4.48 11.70
C ILE A 181 -0.87 5.52 11.12
N PRO A 182 -0.17 6.30 11.94
CA PRO A 182 0.85 7.22 11.45
C PRO A 182 2.04 6.46 10.86
N TYR A 183 2.76 7.07 9.92
CA TYR A 183 3.78 6.40 9.13
C TYR A 183 4.95 5.88 9.99
N GLU A 184 5.30 6.63 11.02
CA GLU A 184 6.38 6.39 11.97
C GLU A 184 6.27 5.02 12.64
N VAL A 185 5.04 4.51 12.83
CA VAL A 185 4.79 3.17 13.38
C VAL A 185 5.24 2.08 12.42
N PHE A 186 5.07 2.26 11.11
CA PHE A 186 5.56 1.29 10.11
C PHE A 186 7.08 1.27 10.00
N ALA A 187 7.73 2.38 10.33
CA ALA A 187 9.18 2.55 10.31
C ALA A 187 9.90 1.94 11.52
N LEU A 188 9.17 1.51 12.57
CA LEU A 188 9.76 0.80 13.72
C LEU A 188 10.53 -0.45 13.25
N GLU A 189 11.73 -0.68 13.74
CA GLU A 189 12.51 -1.87 13.37
C GLU A 189 12.08 -3.10 14.18
N ASP A 190 11.79 -2.90 15.47
CA ASP A 190 11.34 -3.98 16.35
C ASP A 190 9.96 -4.50 15.94
N TYR A 191 9.91 -5.79 15.59
CA TYR A 191 8.72 -6.44 15.05
C TYR A 191 7.56 -6.43 16.05
N GLU A 192 7.84 -6.74 17.32
CA GLU A 192 6.82 -6.80 18.37
C GLU A 192 6.27 -5.41 18.67
N SER A 193 7.13 -4.39 18.82
CA SER A 193 6.72 -3.01 19.08
C SER A 193 5.94 -2.41 17.93
N LYS A 194 6.28 -2.75 16.67
CA LYS A 194 5.53 -2.35 15.48
C LYS A 194 4.10 -2.87 15.50
N TYR A 195 3.93 -4.19 15.58
CA TYR A 195 2.61 -4.80 15.49
C TYR A 195 1.77 -4.53 16.73
N TYR A 196 2.39 -4.45 17.91
CA TYR A 196 1.72 -4.03 19.13
C TYR A 196 1.15 -2.62 18.98
N THR A 197 2.00 -1.64 18.67
CA THR A 197 1.62 -0.23 18.57
C THR A 197 0.57 -0.04 17.49
N LEU A 198 0.75 -0.66 16.32
CA LEU A 198 -0.24 -0.64 15.24
C LEU A 198 -1.62 -1.12 15.71
N LEU A 199 -1.68 -2.29 16.35
CA LEU A 199 -2.95 -2.87 16.79
C LEU A 199 -3.55 -2.09 17.96
N ARG A 200 -2.73 -1.57 18.89
CA ARG A 200 -3.20 -0.72 19.98
C ARG A 200 -3.87 0.55 19.45
N LEU A 201 -3.26 1.21 18.47
CA LEU A 201 -3.85 2.39 17.83
C LEU A 201 -5.13 2.03 17.06
N ALA A 202 -5.09 0.98 16.24
CA ALA A 202 -6.24 0.54 15.44
C ALA A 202 -7.42 0.08 16.31
N ALA A 203 -7.16 -0.60 17.42
CA ALA A 203 -8.20 -1.12 18.30
C ALA A 203 -8.94 -0.01 19.05
N GLY A 204 -8.36 1.19 19.19
CA GLY A 204 -9.02 2.36 19.76
C GLY A 204 -9.83 3.19 18.74
N LYS A 205 -9.85 2.79 17.46
CA LYS A 205 -10.44 3.56 16.35
C LYS A 205 -11.60 2.80 15.72
N ASP A 206 -12.50 3.55 15.09
CA ASP A 206 -13.51 2.96 14.21
C ASP A 206 -12.90 2.71 12.84
N ILE A 207 -12.81 1.44 12.43
CA ILE A 207 -12.20 1.02 11.16
C ILE A 207 -13.30 0.52 10.24
N SER A 208 -13.49 1.21 9.12
CA SER A 208 -14.47 0.84 8.09
C SER A 208 -13.85 0.12 6.91
N MET A 209 -12.51 0.11 6.80
CA MET A 209 -11.81 -0.56 5.72
C MET A 209 -10.44 -1.08 6.18
N ILE A 210 -10.12 -2.32 5.82
CA ILE A 210 -8.76 -2.86 5.92
C ILE A 210 -8.18 -2.96 4.51
N GLY A 211 -7.01 -2.36 4.27
CA GLY A 211 -6.34 -2.34 2.97
C GLY A 211 -4.93 -2.92 3.05
N THR A 212 -4.74 -4.15 2.58
CA THR A 212 -3.41 -4.78 2.49
C THR A 212 -3.31 -5.61 1.22
N CYS A 213 -2.14 -5.70 0.58
CA CYS A 213 -2.04 -6.49 -0.64
C CYS A 213 -2.26 -8.00 -0.40
N ASN A 214 -1.70 -8.55 0.68
CA ASN A 214 -1.69 -9.99 0.95
C ASN A 214 -2.61 -10.36 2.14
N PRO A 215 -3.59 -11.27 1.96
CA PRO A 215 -4.47 -11.71 3.04
C PRO A 215 -3.74 -12.31 4.26
N SER A 216 -2.52 -12.83 4.10
CA SER A 216 -1.72 -13.33 5.23
C SER A 216 -1.39 -12.24 6.25
N THR A 217 -1.30 -10.98 5.83
CA THR A 217 -1.09 -9.84 6.73
C THR A 217 -2.32 -9.61 7.60
N ILE A 218 -3.51 -9.75 7.04
CA ILE A 218 -4.77 -9.61 7.78
C ILE A 218 -4.90 -10.73 8.82
N LEU A 219 -4.57 -11.96 8.46
CA LEU A 219 -4.51 -13.08 9.41
C LEU A 219 -3.48 -12.84 10.52
N LEU A 220 -2.31 -12.29 10.17
CA LEU A 220 -1.31 -11.92 11.15
C LEU A 220 -1.85 -10.89 12.14
N LEU A 221 -2.54 -9.84 11.67
CA LEU A 221 -3.18 -8.86 12.55
C LEU A 221 -4.19 -9.52 13.49
N ALA A 222 -5.05 -10.42 12.99
CA ALA A 222 -6.02 -11.13 13.82
C ALA A 222 -5.35 -12.02 14.89
N ARG A 223 -4.24 -12.70 14.54
CA ARG A 223 -3.45 -13.49 15.51
C ARG A 223 -2.79 -12.61 16.56
N LYS A 224 -2.11 -11.54 16.15
CA LYS A 224 -1.44 -10.61 17.06
C LYS A 224 -2.42 -9.85 17.96
N LEU A 225 -3.61 -9.53 17.47
CA LEU A 225 -4.68 -8.92 18.28
C LEU A 225 -5.07 -9.82 19.46
N ASN A 226 -5.09 -11.14 19.26
CA ASN A 226 -5.32 -12.11 20.31
C ASN A 226 -4.14 -12.25 21.28
N GLU A 227 -2.91 -12.21 20.76
CA GLU A 227 -1.68 -12.27 21.56
C GLU A 227 -1.56 -11.06 22.50
N TYR A 228 -1.90 -9.86 22.01
CA TYR A 228 -1.76 -8.61 22.74
C TYR A 228 -3.02 -8.18 23.49
N LYS A 229 -4.10 -8.98 23.46
CA LYS A 229 -5.45 -8.56 23.90
C LYS A 229 -5.46 -7.90 25.28
N SER A 230 -4.84 -8.51 26.30
CA SER A 230 -4.91 -8.01 27.68
C SER A 230 -4.20 -6.66 27.84
N ARG A 231 -3.07 -6.49 27.15
CA ARG A 231 -2.30 -5.23 27.13
C ARG A 231 -3.07 -4.15 26.37
N ILE A 232 -3.62 -4.48 25.20
CA ILE A 232 -4.46 -3.57 24.40
C ILE A 232 -5.69 -3.09 25.18
N LEU A 233 -6.42 -3.99 25.85
CA LEU A 233 -7.61 -3.64 26.63
C LEU A 233 -7.25 -2.69 27.77
N LYS A 234 -6.23 -3.04 28.57
CA LYS A 234 -5.71 -2.16 29.64
C LYS A 234 -5.32 -0.79 29.10
N ASP A 235 -4.59 -0.76 28.00
CA ASP A 235 -4.09 0.48 27.42
C ASP A 235 -5.21 1.34 26.82
N ILE A 236 -6.27 0.74 26.27
CA ILE A 236 -7.50 1.45 25.86
C ILE A 236 -8.18 2.05 27.09
N TYR A 237 -8.32 1.28 28.16
CA TYR A 237 -8.95 1.74 29.40
C TYR A 237 -8.25 2.97 29.99
N VAL A 238 -6.91 2.97 30.05
CA VAL A 238 -6.12 4.07 30.65
C VAL A 238 -5.70 5.15 29.65
N GLY A 239 -5.88 4.92 28.34
CA GLY A 239 -5.54 5.89 27.30
C GLY A 239 -4.04 6.02 27.00
N GLY A 240 -3.27 4.93 27.07
CA GLY A 240 -1.82 4.96 26.84
C GLY A 240 -1.30 3.85 25.94
N ILE A 241 0.02 3.68 25.94
CA ILE A 241 0.74 2.55 25.35
C ILE A 241 1.56 1.89 26.45
N ASP A 242 1.52 0.57 26.50
CA ASP A 242 2.27 -0.26 27.44
C ASP A 242 3.76 0.16 27.49
N GLN A 243 4.27 0.34 28.71
CA GLN A 243 5.58 0.95 28.95
C GLN A 243 6.74 0.04 28.53
N ASP A 244 6.51 -1.28 28.45
CA ASP A 244 7.52 -2.25 28.04
C ASP A 244 7.70 -2.31 26.51
N VAL A 245 6.85 -1.58 25.76
CA VAL A 245 6.97 -1.46 24.30
C VAL A 245 8.15 -0.54 23.98
N ASN A 246 9.10 -1.06 23.19
CA ASN A 246 10.28 -0.30 22.79
C ASN A 246 9.92 0.72 21.71
N LEU A 247 9.71 1.98 22.13
CA LEU A 247 9.41 3.11 21.26
C LEU A 247 10.43 4.24 21.49
N PRO A 248 10.87 4.93 20.42
CA PRO A 248 11.56 6.21 20.56
C PRO A 248 10.74 7.17 21.42
N ALA A 249 11.42 7.94 22.29
CA ALA A 249 10.76 8.77 23.30
C ALA A 249 9.85 9.82 22.66
N GLU A 250 10.30 10.47 21.59
CA GLU A 250 9.55 11.48 20.85
C GLU A 250 8.29 10.87 20.22
N LEU A 251 8.41 9.70 19.61
CA LEU A 251 7.28 8.99 19.00
C LEU A 251 6.26 8.56 20.07
N ARG A 252 6.73 8.04 21.22
CA ARG A 252 5.84 7.68 22.33
C ARG A 252 5.06 8.90 22.80
N GLN A 253 5.74 10.01 23.05
CA GLN A 253 5.11 11.26 23.49
C GLN A 253 4.07 11.77 22.48
N GLU A 254 4.41 11.75 21.19
CA GLU A 254 3.49 12.15 20.12
C GLU A 254 2.23 11.25 20.11
N LEU A 255 2.42 9.93 20.08
CA LEU A 255 1.31 8.97 20.04
C LEU A 255 0.41 9.09 21.27
N GLU A 256 0.99 9.11 22.48
CA GLU A 256 0.24 9.20 23.73
C GLU A 256 -0.50 10.54 23.88
N SER A 257 0.00 11.64 23.29
CA SER A 257 -0.69 12.94 23.29
C SER A 257 -2.06 12.90 22.57
N HIS A 258 -2.26 11.92 21.68
CA HIS A 258 -3.50 11.72 20.93
C HIS A 258 -4.37 10.60 21.48
N LEU A 259 -3.91 9.85 22.49
CA LEU A 259 -4.66 8.78 23.12
C LEU A 259 -5.44 9.32 24.33
N LYS A 260 -6.70 8.89 24.42
CA LYS A 260 -7.58 9.23 25.54
C LYS A 260 -8.07 7.94 26.21
N PRO A 261 -8.27 7.94 27.54
CA PRO A 261 -8.93 6.83 28.21
C PRO A 261 -10.30 6.55 27.59
N ASP A 262 -10.57 5.28 27.26
CA ASP A 262 -11.88 4.81 26.78
C ASP A 262 -12.30 3.53 27.54
N PRO A 263 -12.72 3.67 28.82
CA PRO A 263 -13.15 2.54 29.63
C PRO A 263 -14.33 1.78 29.04
N GLU A 264 -15.29 2.49 28.43
CA GLU A 264 -16.48 1.86 27.84
C GLU A 264 -16.10 0.93 26.70
N ARG A 265 -15.21 1.35 25.79
CA ARG A 265 -14.73 0.50 24.73
C ARG A 265 -13.93 -0.68 25.26
N SER A 266 -13.02 -0.47 26.20
CA SER A 266 -12.27 -1.56 26.83
C SER A 266 -13.20 -2.60 27.42
N ILE A 267 -14.20 -2.18 28.21
CA ILE A 267 -15.16 -3.07 28.85
C ILE A 267 -15.98 -3.83 27.79
N ARG A 268 -16.48 -3.15 26.74
CA ARG A 268 -17.22 -3.84 25.65
C ARG A 268 -16.37 -4.92 24.97
N LEU A 269 -15.12 -4.62 24.66
CA LEU A 269 -14.21 -5.57 24.02
C LEU A 269 -13.84 -6.71 24.98
N GLU A 270 -13.68 -6.44 26.27
CA GLU A 270 -13.47 -7.48 27.28
C GLU A 270 -14.67 -8.44 27.37
N HIS A 271 -15.90 -7.91 27.30
CA HIS A 271 -17.11 -8.75 27.24
C HIS A 271 -17.18 -9.58 25.96
N SER A 272 -16.73 -9.06 24.81
CA SER A 272 -16.77 -9.78 23.53
C SER A 272 -15.79 -10.94 23.45
N VAL A 273 -14.68 -10.90 24.23
CA VAL A 273 -13.72 -12.01 24.33
C VAL A 273 -14.40 -13.32 24.77
N GLY A 274 -15.46 -13.21 25.57
CA GLY A 274 -16.37 -14.31 25.90
C GLY A 274 -15.67 -15.57 26.43
N LYS A 275 -16.33 -16.73 26.23
CA LYS A 275 -15.81 -18.04 26.68
C LYS A 275 -14.69 -18.61 25.80
N GLU A 276 -14.63 -18.18 24.54
CA GLU A 276 -13.59 -18.64 23.60
C GLU A 276 -12.22 -18.01 23.89
N GLY A 277 -12.19 -16.95 24.70
CA GLY A 277 -10.96 -16.31 25.13
C GLY A 277 -10.24 -15.58 23.99
N LYS A 278 -10.95 -15.22 22.92
CA LYS A 278 -10.38 -14.59 21.72
C LYS A 278 -10.99 -13.21 21.46
N LEU A 279 -10.14 -12.24 21.19
CA LEU A 279 -10.53 -10.93 20.67
C LEU A 279 -10.49 -10.97 19.14
N LEU A 280 -11.64 -10.99 18.49
CA LEU A 280 -11.72 -11.13 17.03
C LEU A 280 -11.84 -9.76 16.34
N PRO A 281 -11.32 -9.61 15.10
CA PRO A 281 -11.46 -8.38 14.35
C PRO A 281 -12.89 -7.86 14.22
N ARG A 282 -13.88 -8.74 14.02
CA ARG A 282 -15.32 -8.36 13.97
C ARG A 282 -15.83 -7.68 15.24
N ASP A 283 -15.27 -8.02 16.40
CA ASP A 283 -15.69 -7.44 17.68
C ASP A 283 -15.00 -6.09 17.91
N VAL A 284 -13.76 -5.95 17.44
CA VAL A 284 -12.99 -4.70 17.54
C VAL A 284 -13.47 -3.66 16.53
N TRP A 285 -13.83 -4.08 15.32
CA TRP A 285 -14.22 -3.23 14.21
C TRP A 285 -15.58 -3.66 13.63
N PRO A 286 -16.69 -3.46 14.37
CA PRO A 286 -18.02 -3.90 13.94
C PRO A 286 -18.56 -3.15 12.72
N ASN A 287 -18.00 -1.98 12.38
CA ASN A 287 -18.38 -1.19 11.21
C ASN A 287 -17.52 -1.48 9.97
N LEU A 288 -16.70 -2.54 9.99
CA LEU A 288 -15.84 -2.91 8.88
C LEU A 288 -16.66 -3.25 7.62
N ALA A 289 -16.60 -2.37 6.62
CA ALA A 289 -17.43 -2.42 5.43
C ALA A 289 -16.71 -2.99 4.20
N LEU A 290 -15.37 -3.09 4.21
CA LEU A 290 -14.60 -3.64 3.09
C LEU A 290 -13.22 -4.15 3.53
N ILE A 291 -12.81 -5.31 3.02
CA ILE A 291 -11.43 -5.79 3.11
C ILE A 291 -10.79 -5.82 1.72
N GLY A 292 -9.97 -4.81 1.43
CA GLY A 292 -9.21 -4.72 0.18
C GLY A 292 -7.94 -5.57 0.26
N CYS A 293 -7.94 -6.73 -0.40
CA CYS A 293 -6.74 -7.57 -0.60
C CYS A 293 -6.82 -8.39 -1.90
N TRP A 294 -5.68 -8.95 -2.34
CA TRP A 294 -5.65 -9.81 -3.53
C TRP A 294 -6.21 -11.19 -3.22
N LYS A 295 -7.07 -11.70 -4.11
CA LYS A 295 -7.71 -13.02 -3.98
C LYS A 295 -7.22 -14.07 -4.99
N GLY A 296 -6.37 -13.66 -5.94
CA GLY A 296 -5.87 -14.52 -7.02
C GLY A 296 -4.52 -15.17 -6.70
N GLY A 297 -4.20 -16.27 -7.39
CA GLY A 297 -2.95 -17.00 -7.21
C GLY A 297 -2.96 -17.96 -6.02
N SER A 298 -1.82 -18.13 -5.35
CA SER A 298 -1.64 -19.10 -4.26
C SER A 298 -2.31 -18.71 -2.92
N VAL A 299 -2.90 -17.52 -2.84
CA VAL A 299 -3.40 -16.96 -1.57
C VAL A 299 -4.81 -17.44 -1.16
N GLY A 300 -5.48 -18.24 -2.00
CA GLY A 300 -6.83 -18.74 -1.73
C GLY A 300 -6.96 -19.58 -0.47
N LEU A 301 -5.85 -20.16 0.03
CA LEU A 301 -5.82 -20.88 1.30
C LEU A 301 -6.04 -19.94 2.49
N TYR A 302 -5.41 -18.77 2.49
CA TYR A 302 -5.54 -17.78 3.57
C TYR A 302 -6.96 -17.23 3.68
N LEU A 303 -7.68 -17.12 2.56
CA LEU A 303 -9.05 -16.60 2.55
C LEU A 303 -10.03 -17.54 3.26
N ARG A 304 -9.76 -18.85 3.34
CA ARG A 304 -10.60 -19.78 4.10
C ARG A 304 -10.55 -19.50 5.60
N GLU A 305 -9.43 -18.99 6.09
CA GLU A 305 -9.23 -18.63 7.50
C GLU A 305 -9.93 -17.31 7.88
N PHE A 306 -10.43 -16.54 6.91
CA PHE A 306 -11.20 -15.31 7.21
C PHE A 306 -12.57 -15.64 7.81
N ALA A 307 -13.11 -16.83 7.49
CA ALA A 307 -14.36 -17.30 8.02
C ALA A 307 -14.29 -17.36 9.57
N GLY A 308 -15.17 -16.59 10.22
CA GLY A 308 -15.24 -16.49 11.68
C GLY A 308 -14.36 -15.40 12.31
N LEU A 309 -13.43 -14.78 11.56
CA LEU A 309 -12.65 -13.63 12.04
C LEU A 309 -13.38 -12.30 11.81
N PHE A 310 -14.11 -12.21 10.70
CA PHE A 310 -14.84 -11.02 10.25
C PHE A 310 -16.34 -11.29 10.20
N ASP A 311 -17.14 -10.23 10.08
CA ASP A 311 -18.58 -10.38 9.82
C ASP A 311 -18.77 -11.08 8.46
N PRO A 312 -19.65 -12.09 8.34
CA PRO A 312 -19.90 -12.77 7.07
C PRO A 312 -20.40 -11.87 5.94
N SER A 313 -20.93 -10.69 6.27
CA SER A 313 -21.37 -9.68 5.31
C SER A 313 -20.26 -8.73 4.84
N THR A 314 -19.08 -8.77 5.46
CA THR A 314 -17.93 -7.95 5.02
C THR A 314 -17.36 -8.52 3.71
N PRO A 315 -17.37 -7.74 2.61
CA PRO A 315 -16.97 -8.17 1.27
C PRO A 315 -15.45 -8.23 1.02
#